data_AF-A0ABD3Q5M1-F1
#
_entry.id   AF-A0ABD3Q5M1-F1
#
_cell.length_a   1.000
_cell.length_b   1.000
_cell.length_c   1.000
_cell.angle_alpha   90.00
_cell.angle_beta   90.00
_cell.angle_gamma   90.00
#
_symmetry.space_group_name_H-M   'P 1'
#
loop_
_entity.id
_entity.type
_entity.pdbx_description
1 polymer ?
#
loop_
_entity_poly.entity_id
_entity_poly.type
_entity_poly.pdbx_seq_one_letter_code
_entity_poly.pdbx_strand_id
1 'polypeptide(L)'
;MRSMSGGGAAPNNDERFRDGKPTLEYARTLPKTFATMTNEQVLHFAELSVPEACRECVVRDIMSVDQVEYDEAMKVFEEIRTKNREGMVVAALPFYAGFGSAVIGCYASIPLVFDRTLVEWFNERFVTADMPPEQDLETFLEVGAA
;
A
#
# COMPACT_ATOMS: atom_id res chain seq x y z
N MET A 1 40.36 9.32 38.95
CA MET A 1 39.56 10.56 39.07
C MET A 1 40.06 11.56 38.03
N ARG A 2 39.42 11.64 36.85
CA ARG A 2 39.66 12.71 35.87
C ARG A 2 38.56 13.74 36.07
N SER A 3 38.96 14.91 36.56
CA SER A 3 38.14 16.11 36.66
C SER A 3 37.60 16.46 35.28
N MET A 4 36.27 16.40 35.10
CA MET A 4 35.62 16.95 33.92
C MET A 4 35.61 18.47 34.05
N SER A 5 36.61 19.09 33.42
CA SER A 5 36.64 20.51 33.14
C SER A 5 35.37 20.90 32.37
N GLY A 6 34.47 21.60 33.06
CA GLY A 6 33.37 22.33 32.45
C GLY A 6 33.94 23.47 31.61
N GLY A 7 34.19 23.18 30.33
CA GLY A 7 34.41 24.22 29.33
C GLY A 7 33.11 24.99 29.15
N GLY A 8 33.07 26.22 29.65
CA GLY A 8 31.98 27.15 29.38
C GLY A 8 31.86 27.35 27.87
N ALA A 9 30.79 26.81 27.29
CA ALA A 9 30.45 27.06 25.91
C ALA A 9 30.24 28.57 25.75
N ALA A 10 31.07 29.21 24.93
CA ALA A 10 30.83 30.57 24.50
C ALA A 10 29.39 30.65 23.94
N PRO A 11 28.64 31.73 24.21
CA PRO A 11 27.31 31.89 23.63
C PRO A 11 27.45 31.88 22.11
N ASN A 12 26.98 30.80 21.49
CA ASN A 12 26.98 30.65 20.05
C ASN A 12 25.91 31.63 19.53
N ASN A 13 26.34 32.84 19.13
CA ASN A 13 25.48 33.89 18.59
C ASN A 13 25.00 33.55 17.16
N ASP A 14 24.54 32.33 16.96
CA ASP A 14 23.86 31.94 15.75
C ASP A 14 22.43 32.43 15.84
N GLU A 15 22.09 33.51 15.12
CA GLU A 15 20.76 34.14 15.12
C GLU A 15 19.63 33.15 14.75
N ARG A 16 19.98 31.99 14.18
CA ARG A 16 19.05 30.90 13.87
C ARG A 16 18.55 30.16 15.12
N PHE A 17 19.27 30.22 16.23
CA PHE A 17 18.97 29.46 17.45
C PHE A 17 19.00 30.35 18.69
N ARG A 18 17.93 30.30 19.51
CA ARG A 18 17.85 30.97 20.82
C ARG A 18 17.62 29.93 21.90
N ASP A 19 18.50 29.89 22.90
CA ASP A 19 18.46 28.90 24.00
C ASP A 19 18.44 27.44 23.50
N GLY A 20 19.18 27.16 22.42
CA GLY A 20 19.25 25.84 21.78
C GLY A 20 18.01 25.44 20.98
N LYS A 21 17.03 26.35 20.79
CA LYS A 21 15.82 26.11 19.99
C LYS A 21 15.83 26.95 18.71
N PRO A 22 15.33 26.42 17.58
CA PRO A 22 15.19 27.20 16.34
C PRO A 22 14.30 28.44 16.54
N THR A 23 14.68 29.58 15.96
CA THR A 23 13.85 30.79 15.97
C THR A 23 12.70 30.69 14.95
N LEU A 24 11.62 31.45 15.15
CA LEU A 24 10.47 31.46 14.23
C LEU A 24 10.84 31.98 12.83
N GLU A 25 11.74 32.95 12.76
CA GLU A 25 12.22 33.50 11.49
C GLU A 25 12.99 32.45 10.71
N TYR A 26 13.89 31.71 11.38
CA TYR A 26 14.61 30.59 10.77
C TYR A 26 13.67 29.45 10.35
N ALA A 27 12.71 29.07 11.18
CA ALA A 27 11.76 28.02 10.84
C ALA A 27 10.92 28.35 9.59
N ARG A 28 10.71 29.64 9.29
CA ARG A 28 10.00 30.09 8.08
C ARG A 28 10.84 29.97 6.81
N THR A 29 12.18 30.00 6.92
CA THR A 29 13.08 29.84 5.77
C THR A 29 13.36 28.38 5.45
N LEU A 30 13.04 27.46 6.35
CA LEU A 30 13.19 26.04 6.10
C LEU A 30 12.29 25.58 4.94
N PRO A 31 12.80 24.72 4.04
CA PRO A 31 12.02 24.18 2.93
C PRO A 31 10.85 23.36 3.48
N LYS A 32 9.64 23.66 3.01
CA LYS A 32 8.41 22.98 3.42
C LYS A 32 7.98 21.88 2.45
N THR A 33 8.56 21.89 1.25
CA THR A 33 8.23 20.97 0.15
C THR A 33 9.51 20.44 -0.47
N PHE A 34 9.48 19.23 -1.02
CA PHE A 34 10.65 18.63 -1.68
C PHE A 34 11.15 19.46 -2.87
N ALA A 35 10.25 20.15 -3.57
CA ALA A 35 10.60 21.09 -4.65
C ALA A 35 11.54 22.22 -4.20
N THR A 36 11.44 22.66 -2.94
CA THR A 36 12.27 23.74 -2.39
C THR A 36 13.55 23.25 -1.70
N MET A 37 13.74 21.94 -1.58
CA MET A 37 14.94 21.34 -0.99
C MET A 37 16.11 21.28 -1.98
N THR A 38 17.34 21.20 -1.45
CA THR A 38 18.53 21.00 -2.30
C THR A 38 18.53 19.59 -2.91
N ASN A 39 19.26 19.40 -4.02
CA ASN A 39 19.29 18.09 -4.69
C ASN A 39 19.82 16.97 -3.79
N GLU A 40 20.85 17.26 -2.99
CA GLU A 40 21.41 16.30 -2.03
C GLU A 40 20.39 15.88 -0.96
N GLN A 41 19.60 16.82 -0.45
CA GLN A 41 18.54 16.52 0.52
C GLN A 41 17.47 15.62 -0.07
N VAL A 42 16.99 15.93 -1.29
CA VAL A 42 15.98 15.11 -1.97
C VAL A 42 16.52 13.70 -2.25
N LEU A 43 17.76 13.58 -2.75
CA LEU A 43 18.39 12.29 -2.99
C LEU A 43 18.53 11.46 -1.71
N HIS A 44 18.90 12.09 -0.58
CA HIS A 44 18.97 11.41 0.70
C HIS A 44 17.60 10.87 1.14
N PHE A 45 16.52 11.65 0.99
CA PHE A 45 15.17 11.16 1.30
C PHE A 45 14.68 10.09 0.31
N ALA A 46 15.11 10.15 -0.95
CA ALA A 46 14.82 9.14 -1.95
C ALA A 46 15.53 7.81 -1.62
N GLU A 47 16.77 7.86 -1.10
CA GLU A 47 17.49 6.68 -0.59
C GLU A 47 16.73 6.01 0.56
N LEU A 48 16.09 6.81 1.43
CA LEU A 48 15.17 6.33 2.47
C LEU A 48 13.81 5.87 1.93
N SER A 49 13.63 5.82 0.62
CA SER A 49 12.40 5.39 -0.06
C SER A 49 11.17 6.22 0.28
N VAL A 50 11.36 7.52 0.58
CA VAL A 50 10.24 8.46 0.76
C VAL A 50 9.59 8.74 -0.59
N PRO A 51 8.32 8.36 -0.83
CA PRO A 51 7.71 8.41 -2.17
C PRO A 51 7.70 9.81 -2.80
N GLU A 52 7.48 10.84 -2.01
CA GLU A 52 7.45 12.24 -2.45
C GLU A 52 8.84 12.72 -2.91
N ALA A 53 9.90 12.26 -2.25
CA ALA A 53 11.28 12.57 -2.64
C ALA A 53 11.67 11.82 -3.92
N CYS A 54 11.31 10.53 -4.02
CA CYS A 54 11.52 9.76 -5.24
C CYS A 54 10.80 10.40 -6.44
N ARG A 55 9.57 10.89 -6.23
CA ARG A 55 8.83 11.65 -7.25
C ARG A 55 9.60 12.90 -7.67
N GLU A 56 10.06 13.70 -6.70
CA GLU A 56 10.82 14.92 -6.98
C GLU A 56 12.11 14.63 -7.76
N CYS A 57 12.83 13.53 -7.45
CA CYS A 57 13.98 13.09 -8.23
C CYS A 57 13.63 12.87 -9.71
N VAL A 58 12.53 12.18 -10.00
CA VAL A 58 12.09 11.92 -11.38
C VAL A 58 11.68 13.22 -12.07
N VAL A 59 10.98 14.12 -11.38
CA VAL A 59 10.60 15.43 -11.95
C VAL A 59 11.85 16.24 -12.31
N ARG A 60 12.87 16.29 -11.44
CA ARG A 60 14.13 16.98 -11.73
C ARG A 60 14.92 16.35 -12.87
N ASP A 61 14.88 15.03 -12.98
CA ASP A 61 15.48 14.31 -14.11
C ASP A 61 14.78 14.66 -15.43
N ILE A 62 13.45 14.68 -15.44
CA ILE A 62 12.65 15.15 -16.60
C ILE A 62 13.03 16.58 -16.96
N MET A 63 13.09 17.51 -15.99
CA MET A 63 13.52 18.90 -16.25
C MET A 63 14.92 18.96 -16.86
N SER A 64 15.86 18.14 -16.38
CA SER A 64 17.24 18.11 -16.88
C SER A 64 17.34 17.51 -18.29
N VAL A 65 16.57 16.49 -18.60
CA VAL A 65 16.61 15.79 -19.90
C VAL A 65 15.81 16.55 -20.95
N ASP A 66 14.58 16.95 -20.63
CA ASP A 66 13.65 17.58 -21.57
C ASP A 66 13.79 19.10 -21.63
N GLN A 67 14.58 19.71 -20.72
CA GLN A 67 14.82 21.15 -20.64
C GLN A 67 13.52 21.97 -20.53
N VAL A 68 12.59 21.48 -19.70
CA VAL A 68 11.28 22.10 -19.46
C VAL A 68 11.17 22.63 -18.03
N GLU A 69 10.24 23.56 -17.82
CA GLU A 69 9.93 24.10 -16.50
C GLU A 69 9.21 23.07 -15.62
N TYR A 70 9.26 23.30 -14.31
CA TYR A 70 8.76 22.34 -13.31
C TYR A 70 7.29 21.94 -13.53
N ASP A 71 6.42 22.91 -13.86
CA ASP A 71 4.99 22.64 -14.08
C ASP A 71 4.73 21.77 -15.31
N GLU A 72 5.60 21.84 -16.32
CA GLU A 72 5.53 21.00 -17.52
C GLU A 72 6.11 19.62 -17.24
N ALA A 73 7.25 19.54 -16.56
CA ALA A 73 7.83 18.28 -16.10
C ALA A 73 6.85 17.49 -15.22
N MET A 74 6.06 18.18 -14.39
CA MET A 74 5.04 17.55 -13.55
C MET A 74 3.93 16.90 -14.37
N LYS A 75 3.53 17.50 -15.51
CA LYS A 75 2.54 16.90 -16.42
C LYS A 75 3.10 15.63 -17.04
N VAL A 76 4.34 15.67 -17.53
CA VAL A 76 5.05 14.49 -18.08
C VAL A 76 5.16 13.39 -17.02
N PHE A 77 5.50 13.74 -15.77
CA PHE A 77 5.53 12.79 -14.67
C PHE A 77 4.16 12.12 -14.43
N GLU A 78 3.06 12.89 -14.40
CA GLU A 78 1.72 12.29 -14.22
C GLU A 78 1.30 11.42 -15.41
N GLU A 79 1.73 11.74 -16.63
CA GLU A 79 1.54 10.86 -17.79
C GLU A 79 2.29 9.55 -17.65
N ILE A 80 3.58 9.60 -17.27
CA ILE A 80 4.41 8.41 -16.99
C ILE A 80 3.76 7.57 -15.90
N ARG A 81 3.32 8.21 -14.81
CA ARG A 81 2.66 7.54 -13.69
C ARG A 81 1.36 6.86 -14.13
N THR A 82 0.56 7.52 -14.96
CA THR A 82 -0.70 6.97 -15.46
C THR A 82 -0.41 5.75 -16.33
N LYS A 83 0.50 5.87 -17.29
CA LYS A 83 0.93 4.75 -18.15
C LYS A 83 1.54 3.59 -17.38
N ASN A 84 2.31 3.86 -16.32
CA ASN A 84 2.88 2.80 -15.47
C ASN A 84 1.81 2.08 -14.62
N ARG A 85 0.68 2.74 -14.34
CA ARG A 85 -0.46 2.13 -13.64
C ARG A 85 -1.44 1.45 -14.60
N GLU A 86 -1.40 1.78 -15.88
CA GLU A 86 -2.15 1.06 -16.90
C GLU A 86 -1.73 -0.41 -16.89
N GLY A 87 -2.71 -1.31 -16.86
CA GLY A 87 -2.45 -2.75 -16.80
C GLY A 87 -2.31 -3.33 -15.39
N MET A 88 -2.15 -2.53 -14.32
CA MET A 88 -2.14 -3.08 -12.95
C MET A 88 -3.43 -3.82 -12.62
N VAL A 89 -4.58 -3.30 -13.06
CA VAL A 89 -5.89 -3.95 -12.84
C VAL A 89 -5.96 -5.29 -13.58
N VAL A 90 -5.46 -5.34 -14.82
CA VAL A 90 -5.42 -6.57 -15.61
C VAL A 90 -4.51 -7.60 -14.95
N ALA A 91 -3.35 -7.17 -14.45
CA ALA A 91 -2.43 -8.03 -13.71
C ALA A 91 -3.04 -8.54 -12.39
N ALA A 92 -3.94 -7.78 -11.77
CA ALA A 92 -4.65 -8.17 -10.55
C ALA A 92 -5.87 -9.07 -10.81
N LEU A 93 -6.30 -9.28 -12.06
CA LEU A 93 -7.48 -10.10 -12.38
C LEU A 93 -7.39 -11.53 -11.83
N PRO A 94 -6.27 -12.27 -11.92
CA PRO A 94 -6.18 -13.62 -11.37
C PRO A 94 -6.41 -13.65 -9.86
N PHE A 95 -5.92 -12.63 -9.14
CA PHE A 95 -6.15 -12.49 -7.70
C PHE A 95 -7.63 -12.29 -7.39
N TYR A 96 -8.31 -11.37 -8.09
CA TYR A 96 -9.74 -11.14 -7.89
C TYR A 96 -10.60 -12.33 -8.32
N ALA A 97 -10.23 -13.02 -9.40
CA ALA A 97 -10.90 -14.25 -9.82
C ALA A 97 -10.76 -15.36 -8.77
N GLY A 98 -9.55 -15.56 -8.24
CA GLY A 98 -9.29 -16.50 -7.15
C GLY A 98 -10.12 -16.17 -5.91
N PHE A 99 -10.06 -14.93 -5.45
CA PHE A 99 -10.85 -14.46 -4.30
C PHE A 99 -12.36 -14.64 -4.53
N GLY A 100 -12.88 -14.23 -5.69
CA GLY A 100 -14.28 -14.41 -6.05
C GLY A 100 -14.71 -15.87 -6.06
N SER A 101 -13.89 -16.76 -6.63
CA SER A 101 -14.15 -18.19 -6.65
C SER A 101 -14.19 -18.80 -5.24
N ALA A 102 -13.32 -18.34 -4.33
CA ALA A 102 -13.29 -18.80 -2.94
C ALA A 102 -14.53 -18.34 -2.17
N VAL A 103 -14.95 -17.09 -2.34
CA VAL A 103 -16.17 -16.56 -1.72
C VAL A 103 -17.40 -17.32 -2.22
N ILE A 104 -17.53 -17.52 -3.54
CA ILE A 104 -18.63 -18.28 -4.13
C ILE A 104 -18.61 -19.72 -3.62
N GLY A 105 -17.44 -20.37 -3.58
CA GLY A 105 -17.30 -21.73 -3.06
C GLY A 105 -17.70 -21.86 -1.59
N CYS A 106 -17.35 -20.87 -0.77
CA CYS A 106 -17.76 -20.81 0.63
C CYS A 106 -19.29 -20.78 0.76
N TYR A 107 -19.98 -19.88 0.05
CA TYR A 107 -21.43 -19.82 0.10
C TYR A 107 -22.12 -21.01 -0.57
N ALA A 108 -21.57 -21.53 -1.67
CA ALA A 108 -22.09 -22.70 -2.36
C ALA A 108 -21.96 -23.99 -1.53
N SER A 109 -20.96 -24.07 -0.64
CA SER A 109 -20.78 -25.21 0.25
C SER A 109 -21.92 -25.39 1.26
N ILE A 110 -22.66 -24.33 1.60
CA ILE A 110 -23.78 -24.40 2.54
C ILE A 110 -24.92 -25.27 1.99
N PRO A 111 -25.57 -24.94 0.84
CA PRO A 111 -26.62 -25.80 0.30
C PRO A 111 -26.09 -27.18 -0.14
N LEU A 112 -24.80 -27.29 -0.54
CA LEU A 112 -24.16 -28.57 -0.87
C LEU A 112 -24.04 -29.54 0.31
N VAL A 113 -24.31 -29.10 1.54
CA VAL A 113 -24.33 -29.95 2.74
C VAL A 113 -25.74 -30.09 3.30
N PHE A 114 -26.56 -29.04 3.20
CA PHE A 114 -27.87 -28.99 3.87
C PHE A 114 -29.08 -29.26 2.94
N ASP A 115 -28.93 -29.29 1.61
CA ASP A 115 -30.01 -29.64 0.68
C ASP A 115 -29.77 -31.03 0.06
N ARG A 116 -30.60 -31.99 0.41
CA ARG A 116 -30.49 -33.39 -0.05
C ARG A 116 -30.49 -33.52 -1.57
N THR A 117 -31.35 -32.78 -2.27
CA THR A 117 -31.47 -32.86 -3.74
C THR A 117 -30.17 -32.41 -4.40
N LEU A 118 -29.57 -31.33 -3.91
CA LEU A 118 -28.34 -30.76 -4.45
C LEU A 118 -27.11 -31.61 -4.09
N VAL A 119 -27.09 -32.22 -2.89
CA VAL A 119 -26.08 -33.20 -2.47
C VAL A 119 -26.11 -34.44 -3.35
N GLU A 120 -27.28 -35.05 -3.56
CA GLU A 120 -27.46 -36.24 -4.41
C GLU A 120 -27.01 -35.94 -5.84
N TRP A 121 -27.47 -34.82 -6.42
CA TRP A 121 -27.04 -34.38 -7.75
C TRP A 121 -25.52 -34.20 -7.86
N PHE A 122 -24.90 -33.55 -6.88
CA PHE A 122 -23.45 -33.31 -6.89
C PHE A 122 -22.67 -34.61 -6.71
N ASN A 123 -23.16 -35.50 -5.84
CA ASN A 123 -22.56 -36.81 -5.62
C ASN A 123 -22.62 -37.65 -6.91
N GLU A 124 -23.77 -37.75 -7.58
CA GLU A 124 -23.91 -38.49 -8.84
C GLU A 124 -22.97 -37.96 -9.93
N ARG A 125 -22.78 -36.64 -10.00
CA ARG A 125 -22.04 -36.02 -11.10
C ARG A 125 -20.53 -35.93 -10.87
N PHE A 126 -20.08 -35.77 -9.63
CA PHE A 126 -18.69 -35.43 -9.30
C PHE A 126 -18.01 -36.37 -8.28
N VAL A 127 -18.70 -36.76 -7.20
CA VAL A 127 -18.06 -37.52 -6.09
C VAL A 127 -18.17 -39.03 -6.29
N THR A 128 -19.31 -39.49 -6.80
CA THR A 128 -19.63 -40.89 -7.10
C THR A 128 -19.51 -41.84 -5.90
N ALA A 129 -19.75 -41.36 -4.68
CA ALA A 129 -19.74 -42.17 -3.48
C ALA A 129 -21.07 -42.92 -3.29
N ASP A 130 -21.02 -44.11 -2.68
CA ASP A 130 -22.22 -44.89 -2.37
C ASP A 130 -23.10 -44.15 -1.34
N MET A 131 -24.39 -44.09 -1.62
CA MET A 131 -25.39 -43.39 -0.81
C MET A 131 -25.69 -44.21 0.46
N PRO A 132 -25.56 -43.65 1.68
CA PRO A 132 -25.86 -44.37 2.92
C PRO A 132 -27.35 -44.74 3.02
N PRO A 133 -27.74 -45.71 3.87
CA PRO A 133 -29.14 -46.03 4.06
C PRO A 133 -29.92 -44.84 4.64
N GLU A 134 -31.21 -44.72 4.29
CA GLU A 134 -32.04 -43.54 4.61
C GLU A 134 -32.10 -43.17 6.09
N GLN A 135 -31.92 -44.16 6.98
CA GLN A 135 -31.91 -43.98 8.44
C GLN A 135 -30.73 -43.15 8.94
N ASP A 136 -29.63 -43.11 8.17
CA ASP A 136 -28.41 -42.36 8.51
C ASP A 136 -28.37 -40.98 7.84
N LEU A 137 -29.38 -40.61 7.04
CA LEU A 137 -29.48 -39.32 6.37
C LEU A 137 -30.11 -38.23 7.26
N GLU A 138 -30.88 -38.62 8.27
CA GLU A 138 -31.54 -37.69 9.20
C GLU A 138 -30.48 -37.07 10.15
N THR A 139 -29.93 -35.91 9.77
CA THR A 139 -28.95 -35.21 10.61
C THR A 139 -29.64 -34.16 11.48
N PHE A 140 -29.12 -33.95 12.70
CA PHE A 140 -29.65 -32.99 13.69
C PHE A 140 -29.71 -31.52 13.20
N LEU A 141 -29.09 -31.21 12.05
CA LEU A 141 -29.06 -29.90 11.42
C LEU A 141 -30.14 -29.70 10.34
N GLU A 142 -30.99 -30.69 10.09
CA GLU A 142 -32.24 -30.55 9.32
C GLU A 142 -33.32 -29.77 10.13
N VAL A 143 -32.97 -28.61 10.70
CA VAL A 143 -33.92 -27.71 11.34
C VAL A 143 -34.63 -26.88 10.25
N GLY A 144 -35.62 -27.49 9.60
CA GLY A 144 -36.45 -26.79 8.61
C GLY A 144 -37.50 -27.60 7.86
N ALA A 145 -37.49 -28.93 7.92
CA ALA A 145 -38.55 -29.74 7.33
C ALA A 145 -39.67 -29.95 8.36
N ALA A 146 -40.66 -29.06 8.35
CA ALA A 146 -41.99 -29.32 8.88
C ALA A 146 -42.87 -29.93 7.78
#